data_AF-A0A2D6MKX5-F1
#
_entry.id   AF-A0A2D6MKX5-F1
#
_cell.length_a   1.000
_cell.length_b   1.000
_cell.length_c   1.000
_cell.angle_alpha   90.00
_cell.angle_beta   90.00
_cell.angle_gamma   90.00
#
_symmetry.space_group_name_H-M   'P 1'
#
loop_
_entity.id
_entity.type
_entity.pdbx_description
1 polymer ?
#
loop_
_entity_poly.entity_id
_entity_poly.type
_entity_poly.pdbx_seq_one_letter_code
_entity_poly.pdbx_strand_id
1 'polypeptide(L)'
;MPDEKLYQGIVQKVITNGHHGPYVVARCEELNELITFSLKECVWKENDWPEEGMYVVLSKLRKKRSGWRAMQALFERPSIG
;
A
#
# COMPACT_ATOMS: atom_id res chain seq x y z
N MET A 1 -19.49 -9.81 5.66
CA MET A 1 -18.77 -8.52 5.65
C MET A 1 -18.88 -8.00 4.24
N PRO A 2 -19.21 -6.72 3.97
CA PRO A 2 -19.23 -6.26 2.58
C PRO A 2 -17.86 -6.53 1.96
N ASP A 3 -17.85 -7.00 0.71
CA ASP A 3 -16.62 -7.32 -0.02
C ASP A 3 -15.69 -6.12 0.04
N GLU A 4 -14.56 -6.28 0.74
CA GLU A 4 -13.59 -5.22 0.92
C GLU A 4 -12.91 -4.99 -0.43
N LYS A 5 -13.16 -3.85 -1.06
CA LYS A 5 -12.57 -3.52 -2.35
C LYS A 5 -11.03 -3.47 -2.22
N LEU A 6 -10.37 -4.26 -3.07
CA LEU A 6 -8.94 -4.34 -3.21
C LEU A 6 -8.49 -3.49 -4.39
N TYR A 7 -7.31 -2.90 -4.27
CA TYR A 7 -6.67 -2.12 -5.32
C TYR A 7 -5.24 -2.61 -5.52
N GLN A 8 -4.82 -2.72 -6.77
CA GLN A 8 -3.42 -2.97 -7.08
C GLN A 8 -2.65 -1.63 -7.07
N GLY A 9 -1.40 -1.68 -6.59
CA GLY A 9 -0.50 -0.54 -6.65
C GLY A 9 0.93 -0.96 -6.95
N ILE A 10 1.67 -0.08 -7.62
CA ILE A 10 3.09 -0.26 -7.90
C ILE A 10 3.88 0.63 -6.95
N VAL A 11 4.79 0.04 -6.19
CA VAL A 11 5.66 0.77 -5.28
C VAL A 11 6.54 1.73 -6.07
N GLN A 12 6.40 3.02 -5.78
CA GLN A 12 7.19 4.08 -6.40
C GLN A 12 8.38 4.48 -5.54
N LYS A 13 8.21 4.41 -4.21
CA LYS A 13 9.26 4.79 -3.26
C LYS A 13 9.05 4.14 -1.90
N VAL A 14 10.16 3.74 -1.27
CA VAL A 14 10.20 3.32 0.13
C VAL A 14 10.91 4.39 0.95
N ILE A 15 10.25 4.92 1.97
CA ILE A 15 10.77 6.00 2.82
C ILE A 15 11.00 5.43 4.22
N THR A 16 12.27 5.16 4.53
CA THR A 16 12.67 4.45 5.75
C THR A 16 12.65 5.34 7.00
N ASN A 17 12.95 6.64 6.84
CA ASN A 17 13.09 7.60 7.94
C ASN A 17 11.99 8.68 7.93
N GLY A 18 10.74 8.28 7.68
CA GLY A 18 9.60 9.20 7.73
C GLY A 18 9.31 9.71 9.14
N HIS A 19 8.76 10.92 9.26
CA HIS A 19 8.46 11.57 10.56
C HIS A 19 7.58 10.72 11.50
N HIS A 20 6.72 9.84 10.96
CA HIS A 20 5.86 8.94 11.75
C HIS A 20 6.27 7.46 11.66
N GLY A 21 7.50 7.20 11.22
CA GLY A 21 8.04 5.88 10.91
C GLY A 21 8.06 5.56 9.41
N PRO A 22 8.55 4.37 9.05
CA PRO A 22 8.73 3.96 7.67
C PRO A 22 7.39 3.80 6.94
N TYR A 23 7.37 4.22 5.68
CA TYR A 23 6.17 4.17 4.84
C TYR A 23 6.53 4.07 3.36
N VAL A 24 5.55 3.67 2.57
CA VAL A 24 5.65 3.47 1.13
C VAL A 24 4.72 4.42 0.41
N VAL A 25 5.16 4.86 -0.78
CA VAL A 25 4.33 5.53 -1.77
C VAL A 25 4.11 4.57 -2.92
N ALA A 26 2.85 4.24 -3.21
CA ALA A 26 2.46 3.37 -4.32
C ALA A 26 1.55 4.13 -5.30
N ARG A 27 1.73 3.90 -6.59
CA ARG A 27 0.82 4.37 -7.64
C ARG A 27 -0.29 3.35 -7.81
N CYS A 28 -1.54 3.75 -7.59
CA CYS A 28 -2.69 2.94 -7.96
C CYS A 28 -3.20 3.38 -9.33
N GLU A 29 -3.06 2.50 -10.33
CA GLU A 29 -3.42 2.81 -11.71
C GLU A 29 -4.94 2.98 -11.89
N GLU A 30 -5.74 2.11 -11.26
CA GLU A 30 -7.21 2.17 -11.32
C GLU A 30 -7.77 3.54 -10.86
N LEU A 31 -7.16 4.11 -9.81
CA LEU A 31 -7.58 5.40 -9.26
C LEU A 31 -6.80 6.59 -9.85
N ASN A 32 -5.77 6.33 -10.66
CA ASN A 32 -4.80 7.31 -11.14
C ASN A 32 -4.22 8.22 -10.02
N GLU A 33 -3.98 7.65 -8.83
CA GLU A 33 -3.66 8.39 -7.60
C GLU A 33 -2.44 7.78 -6.89
N LEU A 34 -1.75 8.60 -6.09
CA LEU A 34 -0.71 8.11 -5.17
C LEU A 34 -1.34 7.74 -3.84
N ILE A 35 -1.04 6.53 -3.38
CA ILE A 35 -1.51 5.98 -2.13
C ILE A 35 -0.31 5.71 -1.23
N THR A 36 -0.42 6.13 0.03
CA THR A 36 0.60 5.87 1.04
C THR A 36 0.17 4.74 1.98
N PHE A 37 1.11 3.96 2.49
CA PHE A 37 0.86 3.02 3.58
C PHE A 37 2.09 2.88 4.49
N SER A 38 1.87 2.54 5.76
CA SER A 38 2.96 2.38 6.72
C SER A 38 3.52 0.96 6.68
N LEU A 39 4.82 0.82 6.93
CA LEU A 39 5.49 -0.47 7.09
C LEU A 39 5.38 -1.05 8.51
N LYS A 40 4.54 -0.47 9.37
CA LYS A 40 4.20 -1.06 10.67
C LYS A 40 3.27 -2.25 10.49
N GLU A 41 3.44 -3.29 11.29
CA GLU A 41 2.68 -4.57 11.26
C GLU A 41 1.15 -4.40 11.29
N CYS A 42 0.64 -3.30 11.87
CA CYS A 42 -0.80 -3.03 11.89
C CYS A 42 -1.35 -2.72 10.49
N VAL A 43 -0.53 -2.22 9.55
CA VAL A 43 -0.89 -1.87 8.17
C VAL A 43 -0.24 -2.84 7.17
N TRP A 44 1.08 -3.03 7.25
CA TRP A 44 1.83 -3.95 6.40
C TRP A 44 1.77 -5.36 6.98
N LYS A 45 1.31 -6.33 6.18
CA LYS A 45 0.99 -7.69 6.64
C LYS A 45 2.02 -8.74 6.28
N GLU A 46 3.17 -8.31 5.78
CA GLU A 46 4.26 -9.18 5.37
C GLU A 46 5.48 -8.96 6.27
N ASN A 47 6.34 -9.96 6.38
CA ASN A 47 7.55 -9.87 7.19
C ASN A 47 8.64 -9.03 6.50
N ASP A 48 8.72 -9.14 5.17
CA ASP A 48 9.71 -8.42 4.36
C ASP A 48 9.16 -7.09 3.87
N TRP A 49 10.06 -6.12 3.69
CA TRP A 49 9.68 -4.82 3.14
C TRP A 49 9.59 -4.90 1.61
N PRO A 50 8.65 -4.18 0.98
CA PRO A 50 8.59 -4.12 -0.47
C PRO A 50 9.68 -3.21 -1.02
N GLU A 51 10.01 -3.38 -2.29
CA GLU A 51 10.99 -2.56 -3.02
C GLU A 51 10.32 -1.73 -4.12
N GLU A 52 11.03 -0.73 -4.64
CA GLU A 52 10.57 0.05 -5.79
C GLU A 52 10.30 -0.85 -7.01
N GLY A 53 9.19 -0.62 -7.71
CA GLY A 53 8.73 -1.42 -8.83
C GLY A 53 7.91 -2.66 -8.44
N MET A 54 7.89 -3.08 -7.17
CA MET A 54 7.06 -4.22 -6.75
C MET A 54 5.57 -3.89 -6.76
N TYR A 55 4.75 -4.92 -7.01
CA TYR A 55 3.30 -4.83 -6.94
C TYR A 55 2.80 -5.20 -5.54
N VAL A 56 1.83 -4.42 -5.07
CA VAL A 56 1.19 -4.58 -3.76
C VAL A 56 -0.32 -4.47 -3.89
N VAL A 57 -1.02 -5.12 -2.97
CA VAL A 57 -2.47 -5.00 -2.81
C VAL A 57 -2.76 -4.01 -1.68
N LEU A 58 -3.66 -3.07 -1.93
CA LEU A 58 -4.05 -1.99 -1.04
C LEU A 58 -5.54 -2.12 -0.71
N SER A 59 -5.90 -1.98 0.56
CA SER A 59 -7.31 -1.99 1.00
C SER A 59 -7.57 -1.03 2.15
N LYS A 60 -8.85 -0.88 2.52
CA LYS A 60 -9.32 0.12 3.50
C LYS A 60 -8.78 1.52 3.24
N LEU A 61 -8.88 1.99 1.99
CA LEU A 61 -8.42 3.32 1.61
C LEU A 61 -9.18 4.41 2.40
N ARG A 62 -8.44 5.38 2.93
CA ARG A 62 -8.98 6.57 3.61
C ARG A 62 -8.39 7.83 3.00
N LYS A 63 -9.24 8.80 2.66
CA LYS A 63 -8.77 10.14 2.25
C LYS A 63 -8.35 10.92 3.49
N LYS A 64 -7.12 11.44 3.48
CA LYS A 64 -6.62 12.44 4.42
C LYS A 64 -6.35 13.74 3.66
N ARG A 65 -6.11 14.83 4.41
CA ARG A 65 -5.73 16.13 3.84
C ARG A 65 -4.50 16.03 2.93
N SER A 66 -3.56 15.15 3.25
CA SER A 66 -2.31 14.95 2.50
C SER A 66 -2.41 13.91 1.37
N GLY A 67 -3.60 13.36 1.09
CA GLY A 67 -3.80 12.34 0.06
C GLY A 67 -4.42 11.05 0.58
N TRP A 68 -4.38 10.01 -0.25
CA TRP A 68 -4.94 8.70 0.07
C TRP A 68 -3.97 7.87 0.91
N ARG A 69 -4.55 7.14 1.87
CA ARG A 69 -3.80 6.20 2.70
C ARG A 69 -4.49 4.85 2.75
N ALA A 70 -3.77 3.79 2.43
CA ALA A 70 -4.21 2.42 2.69
C ALA A 70 -3.97 2.07 4.16
N MET A 71 -4.97 1.43 4.76
CA MET A 71 -4.88 0.99 6.16
C MET A 71 -4.52 -0.49 6.27
N GLN A 72 -4.47 -1.20 5.14
CA GLN A 72 -3.90 -2.52 4.99
C GLN A 72 -3.17 -2.59 3.65
N ALA A 73 -2.01 -3.26 3.65
CA ALA A 73 -1.22 -3.53 2.46
C ALA A 73 -0.48 -4.86 2.60
N LEU A 74 -0.32 -5.57 1.49
CA LEU A 74 0.43 -6.82 1.40
C LEU A 74 1.01 -6.99 -0.01
N PHE A 75 1.87 -8.01 -0.21
CA PHE A 75 2.36 -8.33 -1.55
C PHE A 75 1.24 -8.82 -2.45
N GLU A 76 1.31 -8.44 -3.74
CA GLU A 76 0.51 -9.12 -4.75
C GLU A 76 0.99 -10.56 -4.89
N ARG A 77 0.07 -11.51 -4.73
CA ARG A 77 0.35 -12.94 -4.90
C ARG A 77 -0.19 -13.39 -6.25
N PRO A 78 0.52 -14.28 -6.97
CA PRO A 78 -0.02 -14.87 -8.18
C PRO A 78 -1.30 -15.62 -7.83
N SER A 79 -2.41 -15.25 -8.46
CA SER A 79 -3.57 -16.12 -8.56
C SER A 79 -3.26 -17.14 -9.65
N ILE A 80 -2.89 -18.36 -9.26
CA ILE A 80 -2.88 -19.49 -10.18
C ILE A 80 -4.35 -19.79 -10.45
N GLY A 81 -4.82 -19.40 -11.64
CA GLY A 81 -6.14 -19.75 -12.16
C GLY A 81 -6.20 -21.20 -12.63
#